data_AF-A0A9P6JI00-F1
#
_entry.id   AF-A0A9P6JI00-F1
#
_cell.length_a   1.000
_cell.length_b   1.000
_cell.length_c   1.000
_cell.angle_alpha   90.00
_cell.angle_beta   90.00
_cell.angle_gamma   90.00
#
_symmetry.space_group_name_H-M   'P 1'
#
loop_
_entity.id
_entity.type
_entity.pdbx_description
1 polymer ?
#
loop_
_entity_poly.entity_id
_entity_poly.type
_entity_poly.pdbx_seq_one_letter_code
_entity_poly.pdbx_strand_id
1 'polypeptide(L)' 'VVWTPGHEGLVGNERADEEARKASEEGSSRERLLPKYIRKPLPHSQAAVKAAYRKELLERAKGQWRKSRRFDRLNRYD' A
#
# COMPACT_ATOMS: atom_id res chain seq x y z
N VAL A 1 7.81 30.80 12.51
CA VAL A 1 7.61 29.36 12.17
C VAL A 1 8.42 28.55 13.16
N VAL A 2 7.83 27.55 13.80
CA VAL A 2 8.50 26.71 14.80
C VAL A 2 8.34 25.25 14.39
N TRP A 3 9.42 24.49 14.46
CA TRP A 3 9.38 23.05 14.19
C TRP A 3 8.70 22.32 15.34
N THR A 4 7.78 21.43 15.01
CA THR A 4 6.94 20.72 15.98
C THR A 4 6.99 19.22 15.67
N PRO A 5 7.15 18.34 16.66
CA PRO A 5 7.17 16.90 16.42
C PRO A 5 5.80 16.40 15.93
N GLY A 6 5.82 15.46 14.98
CA GLY A 6 4.62 14.83 14.42
C GLY A 6 4.08 13.74 15.33
N HIS A 7 2.76 13.54 15.33
CA HIS A 7 2.07 12.47 16.07
C HIS A 7 2.22 12.49 17.61
N GLU A 8 2.55 13.64 18.20
CA GLU A 8 2.70 13.82 19.66
C GLU A 8 1.43 14.34 20.35
N GLY A 9 0.23 14.15 19.78
CA GLY A 9 -1.00 14.63 20.44
C GLY A 9 -1.25 16.14 20.34
N LEU A 10 -0.48 16.85 19.51
CA LEU A 10 -0.57 18.30 19.41
C LEU A 10 -1.77 18.70 18.57
N VAL A 11 -2.86 19.07 19.25
CA VAL A 11 -4.18 19.38 18.68
C VAL A 11 -4.11 20.22 17.40
N GLY A 12 -3.28 21.27 17.37
CA GLY A 12 -3.14 22.13 16.18
C GLY A 12 -2.53 21.40 14.97
N ASN A 13 -1.53 20.55 15.21
CA ASN A 13 -0.87 19.76 14.18
C ASN A 13 -1.76 18.61 13.69
N GLU A 14 -2.47 17.95 14.62
CA GLU A 14 -3.39 16.85 14.29
C GLU A 14 -4.57 17.34 13.44
N ARG A 15 -5.17 18.48 13.81
CA ARG A 15 -6.23 19.09 12.99
C ARG A 15 -5.73 19.47 11.60
N ALA A 16 -4.50 19.96 11.50
CA ALA A 16 -3.90 20.25 10.21
C ALA A 16 -3.69 18.97 9.37
N ASP A 17 -3.24 17.88 9.97
CA ASP A 17 -3.09 16.57 9.29
C ASP A 17 -4.44 16.01 8.83
N GLU A 18 -5.46 16.11 9.68
CA GLU A 18 -6.83 15.69 9.34
C GLU A 18 -7.38 16.48 8.14
N GLU A 19 -7.27 17.81 8.14
CA GLU A 19 -7.74 18.64 7.02
C GLU A 19 -6.91 18.39 5.74
N ALA A 20 -5.60 18.16 5.87
CA ALA A 20 -4.76 17.79 4.74
C ALA A 20 -5.16 16.41 4.15
N ARG A 21 -5.52 15.45 5.01
CA ARG A 21 -6.04 14.15 4.61
C ARG A 21 -7.38 14.28 3.89
N LYS A 22 -8.34 15.03 4.46
CA LYS A 22 -9.63 15.32 3.83
C LYS A 22 -9.45 15.97 2.46
N ALA A 23 -8.61 16.98 2.34
CA ALA A 23 -8.33 17.64 1.05
C ALA A 23 -7.72 16.70 -0.01
N SER A 24 -7.00 15.66 0.43
CA SER A 24 -6.46 14.63 -0.46
C SER A 24 -7.53 13.62 -0.91
N GLU A 25 -8.52 13.34 -0.07
CA GLU A 25 -9.58 12.35 -0.32
C GLU A 25 -10.81 12.95 -1.04
N GLU A 26 -11.24 14.16 -0.65
CA GLU A 26 -12.45 14.83 -1.16
C GLU A 26 -12.24 15.52 -2.52
N GLY A 27 -11.02 15.46 -3.05
CA GLY A 27 -10.72 15.79 -4.44
C GLY A 27 -9.56 16.77 -4.59
N SER A 28 -8.49 16.28 -5.21
CA SER A 28 -7.38 17.11 -5.66
C SER A 28 -7.85 18.17 -6.67
N SER A 29 -7.10 19.27 -6.73
CA SER A 29 -7.23 20.26 -7.80
C SER A 29 -7.22 19.61 -9.19
N ARG A 30 -7.95 20.21 -10.15
CA ARG A 30 -7.95 19.78 -11.55
C ARG A 30 -6.52 19.65 -12.08
N GLU A 31 -6.23 18.62 -12.87
CA GLU A 31 -4.88 18.29 -13.35
C GLU A 31 -4.12 19.48 -13.97
N ARG A 32 -4.82 20.34 -14.72
CA ARG A 32 -4.25 21.56 -15.33
C ARG A 32 -3.70 22.58 -14.32
N LEU A 33 -4.21 22.56 -13.09
CA LEU A 33 -3.80 23.42 -11.98
C LEU A 33 -2.66 22.79 -11.16
N LEU A 34 -2.40 21.50 -11.32
CA LEU A 34 -1.31 20.83 -10.63
C LEU A 34 0.05 21.23 -11.24
N PRO A 35 1.12 21.31 -10.43
CA PRO A 35 2.48 21.43 -10.94
C PRO A 35 2.82 20.33 -11.96
N LYS A 36 3.53 20.69 -13.03
CA LYS A 36 3.81 19.77 -14.17
C LYS A 36 4.43 18.44 -13.76
N TYR A 37 5.24 18.42 -12.70
CA TYR A 37 5.97 17.23 -12.25
C TYR A 37 5.08 16.20 -11.55
N ILE A 38 3.94 16.59 -10.95
CA ILE A 38 2.98 15.65 -10.34
C ILE A 38 1.81 15.26 -11.25
N ARG A 39 1.75 15.80 -12.48
CA ARG A 39 0.73 15.39 -13.46
C ARG A 39 0.97 13.97 -13.99
N LYS A 40 2.21 13.51 -13.93
CA LYS A 40 2.56 12.14 -14.35
C LYS A 40 2.26 11.18 -13.21
N PRO A 41 1.71 9.99 -13.49
CA PRO A 41 1.55 8.96 -12.48
C PRO A 41 2.92 8.61 -11.87
N LEU A 42 2.92 8.40 -10.55
CA LEU A 42 4.13 7.97 -9.86
C LEU A 42 4.54 6.58 -10.34
N PRO A 43 5.84 6.30 -10.46
CA PRO A 43 6.31 4.96 -10.74
C PRO A 43 5.88 4.01 -9.61
N HIS A 44 5.64 2.75 -9.97
CA HIS A 44 5.32 1.72 -8.97
C HIS A 44 6.46 1.57 -7.98
N SER A 45 6.12 1.47 -6.69
CA SER A 45 7.09 1.14 -5.65
C SER A 45 7.69 -0.23 -5.91
N GLN A 46 9.02 -0.32 -5.93
CA GLN A 46 9.74 -1.58 -6.12
C GLN A 46 9.33 -2.62 -5.06
N ALA A 47 9.11 -2.18 -3.82
CA ALA A 47 8.66 -3.06 -2.74
C ALA A 47 7.25 -3.60 -3.00
N ALA A 48 6.33 -2.74 -3.45
CA ALA A 48 4.96 -3.15 -3.78
C ALA A 48 4.94 -4.17 -4.93
N VAL A 49 5.74 -3.95 -5.98
CA VAL A 49 5.88 -4.88 -7.11
C VAL A 49 6.41 -6.24 -6.64
N LYS A 50 7.48 -6.25 -5.83
CA LYS A 50 8.03 -7.50 -5.27
C LYS A 50 7.02 -8.24 -4.39
N ALA A 51 6.25 -7.51 -3.58
CA ALA A 51 5.23 -8.11 -2.72
C ALA A 51 4.10 -8.75 -3.52
N ALA A 52 3.60 -8.06 -4.56
CA ALA A 52 2.59 -8.59 -5.47
C ALA A 52 3.06 -9.88 -6.16
N TYR A 53 4.28 -9.88 -6.69
CA TYR A 53 4.87 -11.06 -7.33
C TYR A 53 5.04 -12.23 -6.36
N ARG A 54 5.53 -11.97 -5.14
CA ARG A 54 5.65 -13.02 -4.09
C ARG A 54 4.29 -13.62 -3.74
N LYS A 55 3.25 -12.80 -3.62
CA LYS A 55 1.89 -13.27 -3.35
C LYS A 55 1.41 -14.21 -4.44
N GLU A 56 1.57 -13.83 -5.70
CA GLU A 56 1.21 -14.67 -6.85
C GLU A 56 2.00 -15.99 -6.87
N LEU A 57 3.30 -15.94 -6.59
CA LEU A 57 4.17 -17.11 -6.53
C LEU A 57 3.72 -18.09 -5.44
N LEU A 58 3.38 -17.59 -4.25
CA LEU A 58 2.89 -18.42 -3.15
C LEU A 58 1.56 -19.09 -3.48
N GLU A 59 0.63 -18.40 -4.13
CA GLU A 59 -0.64 -19.02 -4.56
C GLU A 59 -0.43 -20.13 -5.59
N ARG A 60 0.49 -19.93 -6.54
CA ARG A 60 0.89 -21.00 -7.48
C ARG A 60 1.52 -22.17 -6.76
N ALA A 61 2.44 -21.92 -5.83
CA ALA A 61 3.10 -22.95 -5.04
C ALA A 61 2.10 -23.76 -4.21
N LYS A 62 1.11 -23.11 -3.58
CA LYS A 62 0.00 -23.78 -2.87
C LYS A 62 -0.81 -24.66 -3.81
N GLY A 63 -1.13 -24.17 -5.01
CA GLY A 63 -1.84 -24.94 -6.03
C GLY A 63 -1.08 -26.19 -6.47
N GLN A 64 0.23 -26.08 -6.66
CA GLN A 64 1.09 -27.23 -6.99
C GLN A 64 1.23 -28.20 -5.83
N TRP A 65 1.41 -27.70 -4.60
CA TRP A 65 1.48 -28.50 -3.39
C TRP A 65 0.24 -29.39 -3.25
N ARG A 66 -0.97 -28.80 -3.35
CA ARG A 66 -2.25 -29.51 -3.28
C ARG A 66 -2.41 -30.62 -4.33
N LYS A 67 -1.77 -30.50 -5.49
CA LYS A 67 -1.80 -31.51 -6.56
C LYS A 67 -0.79 -32.64 -6.35
N SER A 68 0.08 -32.53 -5.36
CA SER A 68 1.15 -33.51 -5.15
C SER A 68 0.65 -34.71 -4.34
N ARG A 69 1.15 -35.90 -4.66
CA ARG A 69 0.90 -37.13 -3.86
C ARG A 69 1.39 -37.01 -2.40
N ARG A 70 2.28 -36.05 -2.13
CA ARG A 70 2.78 -35.77 -0.78
C ARG A 70 1.72 -35.05 0.05
N PHE A 71 0.97 -34.14 -0.56
CA PHE A 71 -0.18 -33.49 0.08
C PHE A 71 -1.24 -34.51 0.49
N ASP A 72 -1.64 -35.42 -0.41
CA ASP A 72 -2.62 -36.47 -0.09
C ASP A 72 -2.17 -37.37 1.07
N ARG A 73 -0.86 -37.64 1.14
CA ARG A 73 -0.28 -38.47 2.20
C ARG A 73 -0.26 -37.73 3.53
N LEU A 74 0.10 -36.45 3.53
CA LEU A 74 0.15 -35.64 4.74
C LEU A 74 -1.25 -35.40 5.31
N ASN A 75 -2.20 -35.04 4.44
CA ASN A 75 -3.61 -34.81 4.77
C ASN A 75 -4.38 -36.07 5.19
N ARG A 76 -3.74 -37.25 5.18
CA ARG A 76 -4.30 -38.50 5.71
C ARG A 76 -4.05 -38.64 7.22
N TYR A 77 -3.00 -38.00 7.73
CA TYR A 77 -2.54 -38.13 9.12
C TYR A 77 -2.72 -36.86 9.95
N ASP A 78 -2.90 -35.71 9.30
CA ASP A 78 -3.47 -34.50 9.91
C ASP A 78 -4.98 -34.65 10.14
#